data_AF-A0A960CXS5-F1
#
_entry.id   AF-A0A960CXS5-F1
#
_cell.length_a   1.000
_cell.length_b   1.000
_cell.length_c   1.000
_cell.angle_alpha   90.00
_cell.angle_beta   90.00
_cell.angle_gamma   90.00
#
_symmetry.space_group_name_H-M   'P 1'
#
loop_
_entity.id
_entity.type
_entity.pdbx_description
1 polymer ?
#
loop_
_entity_poly.entity_id
_entity_poly.type
_entity_poly.pdbx_seq_one_letter_code
_entity_poly.pdbx_strand_id
1 'polypeptide(L)'
;HQVVTAPTLAGADLSGAFVLEVTIALSLAISWASYASDYSRYLPVNTSRTAVFGYTFAGLAVAYIAVQAIGVAGAEVLTDQTAQGIRSIMGGGVLGALALIVVALSSVASNAMNDYSGSLALQTVGVRVRRPVSAVVVVVMAFALIMWLHSGDMAGRFQGVLLFVSYWIPAFVAIVAIDWRYRSAGREEVNPAEESTGRADAWVALGAFLVAFAAAVPFMHTNLVVGPVAAALHGADLAYFVNFLVAGALYGGYRIWRMRRS
;
A
#
# COMPACT_ATOMS: atom_id res chain seq x y z
N HIS A 1 -12.02 -18.18 -24.30
CA HIS A 1 -13.03 -18.38 -23.25
C HIS A 1 -13.73 -17.04 -23.01
N GLN A 2 -15.03 -16.94 -23.25
CA GLN A 2 -15.80 -15.78 -22.82
C GLN A 2 -15.95 -15.89 -21.31
N VAL A 3 -15.17 -15.12 -20.56
CA VAL A 3 -15.40 -14.93 -19.12
C VAL A 3 -16.60 -14.00 -19.00
N VAL A 4 -17.79 -14.56 -19.16
CA VAL A 4 -19.07 -13.85 -18.92
C VAL A 4 -19.74 -14.59 -17.78
N THR A 5 -19.23 -14.39 -16.57
CA THR A 5 -20.01 -14.63 -15.37
C THR A 5 -21.04 -13.50 -15.28
N ALA A 6 -22.32 -13.87 -15.26
CA ALA A 6 -23.38 -12.88 -15.06
C ALA A 6 -23.15 -12.15 -13.72
N PRO A 7 -23.32 -10.82 -13.65
CA PRO A 7 -23.14 -10.09 -12.40
C PRO A 7 -24.15 -10.63 -11.36
N THR A 8 -23.62 -11.10 -10.23
CA THR A 8 -24.40 -11.63 -9.11
C THR A 8 -25.01 -10.52 -8.25
N LEU A 9 -24.55 -9.28 -8.41
CA LEU A 9 -25.00 -8.08 -7.70
C LEU A 9 -25.60 -7.06 -8.68
N ALA A 10 -26.58 -6.29 -8.21
CA ALA A 10 -27.24 -5.25 -9.00
C ALA A 10 -27.47 -3.97 -8.17
N GLY A 11 -27.69 -2.85 -8.85
CA GLY A 11 -28.04 -1.58 -8.21
C GLY A 11 -26.96 -1.07 -7.25
N ALA A 12 -27.38 -0.68 -6.04
CA ALA A 12 -26.48 -0.09 -5.05
C ALA A 12 -25.43 -1.10 -4.54
N ASP A 13 -25.77 -2.38 -4.43
CA ASP A 13 -24.83 -3.44 -4.02
C ASP A 13 -23.69 -3.62 -5.03
N LEU A 14 -23.99 -3.50 -6.32
CA LEU A 14 -22.95 -3.52 -7.37
C LEU A 14 -22.03 -2.30 -7.25
N SER A 15 -22.58 -1.12 -6.97
CA SER A 15 -21.76 0.09 -6.80
C SER A 15 -20.87 0.01 -5.56
N GLY A 16 -21.36 -0.53 -4.46
CA GLY A 16 -20.58 -0.74 -3.23
C GLY A 16 -19.44 -1.73 -3.44
N ALA A 17 -19.73 -2.87 -4.08
CA ALA A 17 -18.73 -3.86 -4.44
C ALA A 17 -17.66 -3.30 -5.39
N PHE A 18 -18.05 -2.47 -6.37
CA PHE A 18 -17.11 -1.81 -7.26
C PHE A 18 -16.15 -0.87 -6.52
N VAL A 19 -16.67 -0.05 -5.60
CA VAL A 19 -15.83 0.85 -4.78
C VAL A 19 -14.89 0.05 -3.87
N LEU A 20 -15.37 -1.02 -3.28
CA LEU A 20 -14.54 -1.93 -2.48
C LEU A 20 -13.40 -2.52 -3.32
N GLU A 21 -13.68 -3.03 -4.52
CA GLU A 21 -12.67 -3.61 -5.41
C GLU A 21 -11.63 -2.57 -5.85
N VAL A 22 -12.07 -1.35 -6.17
CA VAL A 22 -11.15 -0.23 -6.45
C VAL A 22 -10.24 0.05 -5.25
N THR A 23 -10.77 -0.05 -4.04
CA THR A 23 -9.99 0.15 -2.80
C THR A 23 -8.98 -0.95 -2.58
N ILE A 24 -9.36 -2.21 -2.83
CA ILE A 24 -8.47 -3.37 -2.75
C ILE A 24 -7.36 -3.24 -3.80
N ALA A 25 -7.69 -2.92 -5.05
CA ALA A 25 -6.70 -2.72 -6.11
C ALA A 25 -5.73 -1.56 -5.77
N LEU A 26 -6.25 -0.46 -5.22
CA LEU A 26 -5.45 0.70 -4.81
C LEU A 26 -4.52 0.38 -3.63
N SER A 27 -4.92 -0.50 -2.71
CA SER A 27 -4.11 -0.86 -1.53
C SER A 27 -2.71 -1.38 -1.89
N LEU A 28 -2.62 -2.14 -2.99
CA LEU A 28 -1.38 -2.68 -3.52
C LEU A 28 -0.48 -1.58 -4.10
N ALA A 29 -1.05 -0.56 -4.73
CA ALA A 29 -0.31 0.55 -5.32
C ALA A 29 0.18 1.53 -4.24
N ILE A 30 -0.71 1.86 -3.29
CA ILE A 30 -0.41 2.88 -2.28
C ILE A 30 0.63 2.40 -1.27
N SER A 31 0.79 1.09 -1.07
CA SER A 31 1.84 0.54 -0.19
C SER A 31 3.25 0.97 -0.59
N TRP A 32 3.47 1.26 -1.87
CA TRP A 32 4.77 1.73 -2.37
C TRP A 32 5.06 3.19 -2.04
N ALA A 33 4.04 3.98 -1.70
CA ALA A 33 4.18 5.41 -1.45
C ALA A 33 5.09 5.72 -0.26
N SER A 34 5.18 4.83 0.73
CA SER A 34 6.06 5.02 1.90
C SER A 34 7.56 4.88 1.59
N TYR A 35 7.91 4.18 0.51
CA TYR A 35 9.31 3.93 0.12
C TYR A 35 9.67 4.58 -1.22
N ALA A 36 8.74 5.31 -1.85
CA ALA A 36 8.97 5.95 -3.14
C ALA A 36 10.20 6.88 -3.15
N SER A 37 10.48 7.53 -2.01
CA SER A 37 11.66 8.40 -1.83
C SER A 37 12.99 7.66 -1.91
N ASP A 38 13.02 6.35 -1.62
CA ASP A 38 14.24 5.55 -1.61
C ASP A 38 14.80 5.35 -3.02
N TYR A 39 13.93 5.40 -4.04
CA TYR A 39 14.33 5.27 -5.44
C TYR A 39 14.53 6.64 -6.10
N SER A 40 13.68 7.61 -5.81
CA SER A 40 13.77 8.93 -6.44
C SER A 40 15.06 9.67 -6.07
N ARG A 41 15.69 9.35 -4.94
CA ARG A 41 16.98 9.94 -4.52
C ARG A 41 18.15 9.65 -5.47
N TYR A 42 18.03 8.62 -6.31
CA TYR A 42 19.08 8.24 -7.26
C TYR A 42 18.94 8.94 -8.62
N LEU A 43 17.84 9.68 -8.83
CA LEU A 43 17.64 10.43 -10.06
C LEU A 43 18.47 11.72 -10.05
N PRO A 44 18.99 12.16 -11.21
CA PRO A 44 19.62 13.46 -11.33
C PRO A 44 18.70 14.59 -10.87
N VAL A 45 19.26 15.62 -10.23
CA VAL A 45 18.51 16.80 -9.72
C VAL A 45 17.70 17.50 -10.83
N ASN A 46 18.19 17.46 -12.07
CA ASN A 46 17.55 18.07 -13.24
C ASN A 46 16.43 17.21 -13.86
N THR A 47 16.06 16.08 -13.25
CA THR A 47 15.02 15.20 -13.78
C THR A 47 13.64 15.84 -13.63
N SER A 48 12.87 15.88 -14.73
CA SER A 48 11.53 16.46 -14.71
C SER A 48 10.57 15.71 -13.78
N ARG A 49 9.93 16.42 -12.85
CA ARG A 49 8.95 15.85 -11.90
C ARG A 49 7.75 15.21 -12.61
N THR A 50 7.30 15.80 -13.72
CA THR A 50 6.18 15.26 -14.51
C THR A 50 6.57 13.98 -15.25
N ALA A 51 7.82 13.89 -15.72
CA ALA A 51 8.34 12.67 -16.33
C ALA A 51 8.42 11.54 -15.30
N VAL A 52 8.96 11.81 -14.10
CA VAL A 52 9.02 10.82 -13.00
C VAL A 52 7.62 10.31 -12.69
N PHE A 53 6.66 11.21 -12.44
CA PHE A 53 5.27 10.81 -12.18
C PHE A 53 4.67 10.00 -13.34
N GLY A 54 4.83 10.47 -14.58
CA GLY A 54 4.23 9.83 -15.76
C GLY A 54 4.77 8.42 -16.01
N TYR A 55 6.09 8.23 -15.96
CA TYR A 55 6.70 6.91 -16.15
C TYR A 55 6.37 5.95 -14.99
N THR A 56 6.37 6.43 -13.74
CA THR A 56 5.99 5.61 -12.58
C THR A 56 4.51 5.21 -12.65
N PHE A 57 3.62 6.15 -12.95
CA PHE A 57 2.18 5.87 -13.08
C PHE A 57 1.90 4.90 -14.24
N ALA A 58 2.48 5.13 -15.42
CA ALA A 58 2.29 4.26 -16.57
C ALA A 58 2.83 2.85 -16.30
N GLY A 59 4.01 2.73 -15.67
CA GLY A 59 4.58 1.44 -15.29
C GLY A 59 3.69 0.66 -14.33
N LEU A 60 3.20 1.32 -13.26
CA LEU A 60 2.27 0.71 -12.31
C LEU A 60 0.95 0.31 -12.96
N ALA A 61 0.36 1.20 -13.77
CA ALA A 61 -0.91 0.95 -14.44
C ALA A 61 -0.81 -0.25 -15.39
N VAL A 62 0.20 -0.28 -16.26
CA VAL A 62 0.40 -1.38 -17.21
C VAL A 62 0.64 -2.70 -16.49
N ALA A 63 1.50 -2.71 -15.46
CA ALA A 63 1.79 -3.91 -14.70
C ALA A 63 0.54 -4.46 -13.98
N TYR A 64 -0.21 -3.60 -13.29
CA TYR A 64 -1.41 -4.04 -12.56
C TYR A 64 -2.55 -4.42 -13.47
N ILE A 65 -2.78 -3.71 -14.57
CA ILE A 65 -3.80 -4.11 -15.56
C ILE A 65 -3.46 -5.49 -16.13
N ALA A 66 -2.18 -5.74 -16.47
CA ALA A 66 -1.76 -7.04 -16.98
C ALA A 66 -1.96 -8.17 -15.96
N VAL A 67 -1.54 -7.96 -14.71
CA VAL A 67 -1.67 -8.96 -13.64
C VAL A 67 -3.14 -9.21 -13.30
N GLN A 68 -3.97 -8.17 -13.20
CA GLN A 68 -5.41 -8.31 -12.94
C GLN A 68 -6.12 -9.01 -14.11
N ALA A 69 -5.76 -8.71 -15.36
CA ALA A 69 -6.31 -9.40 -16.53
C ALA A 69 -6.00 -10.91 -16.50
N ILE A 70 -4.78 -11.29 -16.09
CA ILE A 70 -4.41 -12.70 -15.87
C ILE A 70 -5.23 -13.29 -14.71
N GLY A 71 -5.39 -12.56 -13.61
CA GLY A 71 -6.21 -12.98 -12.47
C GLY A 71 -7.65 -13.28 -12.86
N VAL A 72 -8.29 -12.38 -13.63
CA VAL A 72 -9.64 -12.56 -14.16
C VAL A 72 -9.71 -13.74 -15.13
N ALA A 73 -8.74 -13.85 -16.06
CA ALA A 73 -8.71 -14.95 -17.03
C ALA A 73 -8.47 -16.33 -16.37
N GLY A 74 -7.75 -16.36 -15.26
CA GLY A 74 -7.41 -17.57 -14.51
C GLY A 74 -8.26 -17.80 -13.26
N ALA A 75 -9.30 -17.01 -13.00
CA ALA A 75 -10.03 -17.00 -11.73
C ALA A 75 -10.60 -18.38 -11.32
N GLU A 76 -11.00 -19.21 -12.30
CA GLU A 76 -11.52 -20.56 -12.05
C GLU A 76 -10.43 -21.56 -11.61
N VAL A 77 -9.17 -21.29 -11.93
CA VAL A 77 -8.02 -22.19 -11.72
C VAL A 77 -7.07 -21.66 -10.64
N LEU A 78 -6.99 -20.35 -10.47
CA LEU A 78 -6.16 -19.64 -9.49
C LEU A 78 -6.94 -19.40 -8.19
N THR A 79 -7.39 -20.49 -7.57
CA THR A 79 -8.08 -20.47 -6.27
C THR A 79 -7.07 -20.45 -5.10
N ASP A 80 -7.42 -20.99 -3.93
CA ASP A 80 -6.57 -21.01 -2.73
C ASP A 80 -5.20 -21.69 -2.93
N GLN A 81 -5.05 -22.48 -4.00
CA GLN A 81 -3.76 -23.09 -4.38
C GLN A 81 -3.16 -22.44 -5.63
N THR A 82 -2.85 -21.15 -5.55
CA THR A 82 -2.32 -20.36 -6.67
C THR A 82 -1.10 -21.01 -7.34
N ALA A 83 -0.19 -21.62 -6.57
CA ALA A 83 0.96 -22.35 -7.13
C ALA A 83 0.54 -23.59 -7.94
N GLN A 84 -0.46 -24.33 -7.48
CA GLN A 84 -1.01 -25.46 -8.22
C GLN A 84 -1.73 -24.97 -9.48
N GLY A 85 -2.47 -23.86 -9.38
CA GLY A 85 -3.16 -23.22 -10.50
C GLY A 85 -2.20 -22.75 -11.60
N ILE A 86 -1.09 -22.11 -11.23
CA ILE A 86 -0.01 -21.73 -12.17
C ILE A 86 0.56 -22.98 -12.84
N ARG A 87 0.83 -24.04 -12.06
CA ARG A 87 1.38 -25.29 -12.60
C ARG A 87 0.40 -25.94 -13.59
N SER A 88 -0.90 -25.92 -13.33
CA SER A 88 -1.91 -26.49 -14.24
C SER A 88 -2.11 -25.64 -15.49
N ILE A 89 -2.12 -24.31 -15.38
CA ILE A 89 -2.23 -23.40 -16.54
C ILE A 89 -1.07 -23.61 -17.53
N MET A 90 0.13 -23.88 -16.99
CA MET A 90 1.33 -24.11 -17.80
C MET A 90 1.44 -25.53 -18.39
N GLY A 91 0.37 -26.35 -18.28
CA GLY A 91 0.34 -27.72 -18.81
C GLY A 91 0.98 -28.78 -17.91
N GLY A 92 1.31 -28.42 -16.66
CA GLY A 92 1.92 -29.35 -15.70
C GLY A 92 3.37 -29.73 -16.03
N GLY A 93 3.80 -30.87 -15.49
CA GLY A 93 5.11 -31.45 -15.77
C GLY A 93 6.30 -30.48 -15.57
N VAL A 94 7.20 -30.46 -16.55
CA VAL A 94 8.43 -29.64 -16.53
C VAL A 94 8.12 -28.15 -16.74
N LEU A 95 7.18 -27.81 -17.63
CA LEU A 95 6.84 -26.40 -17.91
C LEU A 95 6.22 -25.71 -16.70
N GLY A 96 5.32 -26.40 -15.99
CA GLY A 96 4.76 -25.90 -14.74
C GLY A 96 5.82 -25.78 -13.63
N ALA A 97 6.78 -26.69 -13.55
CA ALA A 97 7.89 -26.58 -12.61
C ALA A 97 8.81 -25.39 -12.91
N LEU A 98 9.13 -25.17 -14.20
CA LEU A 98 9.90 -23.99 -14.64
C LEU A 98 9.17 -22.69 -14.33
N ALA A 99 7.85 -22.62 -14.55
CA ALA A 99 7.06 -21.45 -14.20
C ALA A 99 7.12 -21.14 -12.70
N LEU A 100 7.02 -22.16 -11.85
CA LEU A 100 7.16 -21.98 -10.40
C LEU A 100 8.57 -21.55 -9.98
N ILE A 101 9.62 -22.04 -10.66
CA ILE A 101 10.99 -21.57 -10.44
C ILE A 101 11.11 -20.09 -10.78
N VAL A 102 10.54 -19.66 -11.91
CA VAL A 102 10.55 -18.24 -12.30
C VAL A 102 9.81 -17.39 -11.26
N VAL A 103 8.63 -17.82 -10.81
CA VAL A 103 7.87 -17.13 -9.76
C VAL A 103 8.67 -17.04 -8.46
N ALA A 104 9.34 -18.12 -8.06
CA ALA A 104 10.18 -18.14 -6.87
C ALA A 104 11.36 -17.16 -6.99
N LEU A 105 12.07 -17.15 -8.12
CA LEU A 105 13.18 -16.23 -8.38
C LEU A 105 12.72 -14.77 -8.43
N SER A 106 11.59 -14.48 -9.07
CA SER A 106 10.98 -13.15 -9.06
C SER A 106 10.61 -12.70 -7.65
N SER A 107 10.07 -13.60 -6.83
CA SER A 107 9.73 -13.31 -5.43
C SER A 107 10.97 -12.98 -4.59
N VAL A 108 12.09 -13.66 -4.83
CA VAL A 108 13.38 -13.35 -4.16
C VAL A 108 13.85 -11.94 -4.53
N ALA A 109 13.78 -11.57 -5.81
CA ALA A 109 14.16 -10.22 -6.25
C ALA A 109 13.27 -9.13 -5.62
N SER A 110 11.95 -9.34 -5.57
CA SER A 110 11.02 -8.43 -4.92
C SER A 110 11.26 -8.31 -3.41
N ASN A 111 11.57 -9.41 -2.72
CA ASN A 111 11.85 -9.39 -1.29
C ASN A 111 13.17 -8.71 -0.96
N ALA A 112 14.20 -8.85 -1.79
CA ALA A 112 15.47 -8.13 -1.62
C ALA A 112 15.26 -6.60 -1.66
N MET A 113 14.32 -6.15 -2.50
CA MET A 113 13.92 -4.75 -2.59
C MET A 113 13.24 -4.26 -1.29
N ASN A 114 12.32 -5.06 -0.75
CA ASN A 114 11.64 -4.76 0.51
C ASN A 114 12.59 -4.75 1.71
N ASP A 115 13.54 -5.68 1.77
CA ASP A 115 14.57 -5.75 2.80
C ASP A 115 15.48 -4.52 2.79
N TYR A 116 15.79 -4.00 1.61
CA TYR A 116 16.56 -2.77 1.46
C TYR A 116 15.84 -1.59 2.14
N SER A 117 14.59 -1.31 1.75
CA SER A 117 13.80 -0.21 2.34
C SER A 117 13.52 -0.43 3.83
N GLY A 118 13.23 -1.66 4.26
CA GLY A 118 13.06 -2.01 5.67
C GLY A 118 14.33 -1.75 6.49
N SER A 119 15.50 -2.08 5.94
CA SER A 119 16.78 -1.81 6.61
C SER A 119 17.09 -0.32 6.71
N LEU A 120 16.68 0.49 5.72
CA LEU A 120 16.81 1.94 5.77
C LEU A 120 15.88 2.54 6.83
N ALA A 121 14.62 2.08 6.90
CA ALA A 121 13.66 2.48 7.92
C ALA A 121 14.12 2.14 9.35
N LEU A 122 14.74 0.97 9.58
CA LEU A 122 15.31 0.63 10.90
C LEU A 122 16.48 1.56 11.27
N GLN A 123 17.30 1.93 10.29
CA GLN A 123 18.42 2.86 10.50
C GLN A 123 17.93 4.28 10.83
N THR A 124 16.84 4.75 10.23
CA THR A 124 16.29 6.09 10.54
C THR A 124 15.70 6.16 11.95
N VAL A 125 15.15 5.07 12.48
CA VAL A 125 14.70 4.96 13.89
C VAL A 125 15.88 4.81 14.86
N GLY A 126 17.09 4.54 14.35
CA GLY A 126 18.31 4.37 15.16
C GLY A 126 18.50 2.95 15.71
N VAL A 127 17.71 1.98 15.27
CA VAL A 127 17.82 0.58 15.73
C VAL A 127 18.92 -0.13 14.94
N ARG A 128 20.05 -0.40 15.59
CA ARG A 128 21.19 -1.10 14.99
C ARG A 128 21.05 -2.62 15.19
N VAL A 129 20.30 -3.29 14.32
CA VAL A 129 20.18 -4.75 14.32
C VAL A 129 21.21 -5.37 13.37
N ARG A 130 21.87 -6.46 13.78
CA ARG A 130 22.74 -7.24 12.88
C ARG A 130 21.88 -7.85 11.77
N ARG A 131 22.28 -7.70 10.50
CA ARG A 131 21.53 -8.18 9.32
C ARG A 131 20.96 -9.61 9.46
N PRO A 132 21.71 -10.62 9.94
CA PRO A 132 21.17 -11.97 10.10
C PRO A 132 20.03 -12.06 11.12
N VAL A 133 20.10 -11.27 12.19
CA VAL A 133 19.05 -11.24 13.24
C VAL A 133 17.78 -10.60 12.70
N SER A 134 17.90 -9.49 11.97
CA SER A 134 16.76 -8.86 11.29
C SER A 134 16.09 -9.82 10.32
N ALA A 135 16.88 -10.55 9.51
CA ALA A 135 16.36 -11.53 8.56
C ALA A 135 15.59 -12.66 9.28
N VAL A 136 16.13 -13.20 10.38
CA VAL A 136 15.44 -14.24 11.16
C VAL A 136 14.12 -13.72 11.74
N VAL A 137 14.10 -12.51 12.30
CA VAL A 137 12.88 -11.91 12.85
C VAL A 137 11.82 -11.74 11.75
N VAL A 138 12.22 -11.20 10.58
CA VAL A 138 11.32 -11.04 9.43
C VAL A 138 10.77 -12.39 8.97
N VAL A 139 11.63 -13.42 8.85
CA VAL A 139 11.20 -14.77 8.46
C VAL A 139 10.21 -15.38 9.47
N VAL A 140 10.47 -15.24 10.77
CA VAL A 140 9.58 -15.77 11.81
C VAL A 140 8.23 -15.05 11.78
N MET A 141 8.23 -13.72 11.66
CA MET A 141 7.00 -12.92 11.55
C MET A 141 6.20 -13.24 10.28
N ALA A 142 6.89 -13.34 9.13
CA ALA A 142 6.28 -13.71 7.86
C ALA A 142 5.70 -15.12 7.91
N PHE A 143 6.43 -16.09 8.48
CA PHE A 143 5.95 -17.46 8.63
C PHE A 143 4.71 -17.53 9.52
N ALA A 144 4.70 -16.83 10.66
CA ALA A 144 3.53 -16.75 11.54
C ALA A 144 2.32 -16.14 10.82
N LEU A 145 2.53 -15.07 10.04
CA LEU A 145 1.48 -14.45 9.23
C LEU A 145 0.94 -15.40 8.16
N ILE A 146 1.82 -16.11 7.45
CA ILE A 146 1.44 -17.10 6.43
C ILE A 146 0.64 -18.24 7.05
N MET A 147 1.06 -18.77 8.21
CA MET A 147 0.32 -19.80 8.93
C MET A 147 -1.06 -19.30 9.39
N TRP A 148 -1.13 -18.04 9.86
CA TRP A 148 -2.42 -17.42 10.17
C TRP A 148 -3.30 -17.29 8.92
N LEU A 149 -2.79 -16.83 7.77
CA LEU A 149 -3.56 -16.77 6.53
C LEU A 149 -4.10 -18.14 6.11
N HIS A 150 -3.24 -19.18 6.17
CA HIS A 150 -3.58 -20.52 5.71
C HIS A 150 -4.59 -21.25 6.61
N SER A 151 -4.70 -20.88 7.89
CA SER A 151 -5.57 -21.56 8.86
C SER A 151 -7.08 -21.27 8.73
N GLY A 152 -7.53 -20.55 7.71
CA GLY A 152 -8.94 -20.18 7.55
C GLY A 152 -9.25 -19.64 6.16
N ASP A 153 -10.18 -18.67 6.08
CA ASP A 153 -10.50 -17.97 4.82
C ASP A 153 -9.30 -17.14 4.36
N MET A 154 -8.48 -17.75 3.49
CA MET A 154 -7.24 -17.16 2.99
C MET A 154 -7.54 -15.89 2.20
N ALA A 155 -8.53 -15.91 1.31
CA ALA A 155 -8.90 -14.79 0.46
C ALA A 155 -9.36 -13.58 1.31
N GLY A 156 -10.30 -13.80 2.22
CA GLY A 156 -10.80 -12.73 3.08
C GLY A 156 -9.75 -12.21 4.06
N ARG A 157 -8.92 -13.08 4.65
CA ARG A 157 -7.82 -12.64 5.52
C ARG A 157 -6.78 -11.83 4.75
N PHE A 158 -6.44 -12.25 3.53
CA PHE A 158 -5.52 -11.51 2.66
C PHE A 158 -6.08 -10.14 2.29
N GLN A 159 -7.36 -10.06 1.88
CA GLN A 159 -8.07 -8.80 1.65
C GLN A 159 -8.04 -7.89 2.89
N GLY A 160 -8.31 -8.44 4.08
CA GLY A 160 -8.26 -7.70 5.34
C GLY A 160 -6.88 -7.10 5.62
N VAL A 161 -5.80 -7.85 5.35
CA VAL A 161 -4.42 -7.36 5.48
C VAL A 161 -4.14 -6.22 4.50
N LEU A 162 -4.55 -6.38 3.24
CA LEU A 162 -4.38 -5.36 2.19
C LEU A 162 -5.09 -4.04 2.57
N LEU A 163 -6.35 -4.12 2.98
CA LEU A 163 -7.13 -2.98 3.42
C LEU A 163 -6.56 -2.33 4.69
N PHE A 164 -6.14 -3.13 5.67
CA PHE A 164 -5.53 -2.60 6.88
C PHE A 164 -4.26 -1.79 6.58
N VAL A 165 -3.39 -2.29 5.70
CA VAL A 165 -2.18 -1.56 5.27
C VAL A 165 -2.55 -0.28 4.53
N SER A 166 -3.61 -0.28 3.70
CA SER A 166 -4.04 0.92 2.97
C SER A 166 -4.63 1.99 3.87
N TYR A 167 -5.13 1.65 5.07
CA TYR A 167 -5.82 2.63 5.92
C TYR A 167 -4.92 3.63 6.60
N TRP A 168 -3.62 3.41 6.73
CA TRP A 168 -2.74 4.37 7.43
C TRP A 168 -1.86 5.18 6.48
N ILE A 169 -1.53 4.62 5.31
CA ILE A 169 -0.62 5.24 4.34
C ILE A 169 -1.13 6.58 3.78
N PRO A 170 -2.43 6.77 3.46
CA PRO A 170 -2.92 8.04 2.97
C PRO A 170 -2.67 9.20 3.94
N ALA A 171 -2.87 9.00 5.25
CA ALA A 171 -2.53 10.01 6.25
C ALA A 171 -1.02 10.28 6.30
N PHE A 172 -0.21 9.23 6.26
CA PHE A 172 1.25 9.37 6.20
C PHE A 172 1.66 10.22 4.98
N VAL A 173 1.16 9.88 3.80
CA VAL A 173 1.44 10.61 2.55
C VAL A 173 0.97 12.07 2.64
N ALA A 174 -0.24 12.32 3.14
CA ALA A 174 -0.77 13.68 3.28
C ALA A 174 0.13 14.54 4.18
N ILE A 175 0.49 14.02 5.36
CA ILE A 175 1.32 14.73 6.33
C ILE A 175 2.72 14.98 5.77
N VAL A 176 3.37 13.95 5.22
CA VAL A 176 4.73 14.06 4.65
C VAL A 176 4.74 14.99 3.44
N ALA A 177 3.74 14.91 2.55
CA ALA A 177 3.66 15.79 1.38
C ALA A 177 3.48 17.26 1.78
N ILE A 178 2.63 17.55 2.77
CA ILE A 178 2.44 18.90 3.30
C ILE A 178 3.71 19.40 3.98
N ASP A 179 4.36 18.56 4.81
CA ASP A 179 5.61 18.92 5.48
C ASP A 179 6.73 19.21 4.45
N TRP A 180 6.85 18.36 3.45
CA TRP A 180 7.82 18.51 2.37
C TRP A 180 7.56 19.78 1.55
N ARG A 181 6.30 20.04 1.17
CA ARG A 181 5.91 21.25 0.43
C ARG A 181 6.28 22.51 1.21
N TYR A 182 6.16 22.47 2.53
CA TYR A 182 6.50 23.57 3.42
C TYR A 182 8.02 23.78 3.53
N ARG A 183 8.80 22.72 3.73
CA ARG A 183 10.27 22.81 3.84
C ARG A 183 10.96 23.19 2.53
N SER A 184 10.41 22.71 1.41
CA SER A 184 10.92 23.02 0.06
C SER A 184 10.41 24.36 -0.48
N ALA A 185 9.50 25.05 0.22
CA ALA A 185 9.00 26.34 -0.22
C ALA A 185 10.14 27.38 -0.24
N GLY A 186 10.48 27.86 -1.43
CA GLY A 186 11.54 28.86 -1.62
C GLY A 186 12.97 28.31 -1.54
N ARG A 187 13.16 26.98 -1.56
CA ARG A 187 14.49 26.34 -1.54
C ARG A 187 14.65 25.43 -2.76
N GLU A 188 15.79 25.53 -3.44
CA GLU A 188 16.13 24.65 -4.57
C GLU A 188 16.57 23.26 -4.09
N GLU A 189 17.31 23.22 -2.98
CA GLU A 189 17.78 21.98 -2.35
C GLU A 189 17.42 21.96 -0.86
N VAL A 190 16.98 20.80 -0.38
CA VAL A 190 16.70 20.54 1.05
C VAL A 190 17.50 19.32 1.43
N ASN A 191 18.45 19.46 2.35
CA ASN A 191 19.19 18.33 2.92
C ASN A 191 18.40 17.73 4.10
N PRO A 192 17.78 16.55 3.96
CA PRO A 192 16.97 15.96 5.04
C PRO A 192 17.80 15.63 6.29
N ALA A 193 19.12 15.49 6.17
CA ALA A 193 20.00 15.20 7.31
C ALA A 193 20.21 16.40 8.24
N GLU A 194 20.01 17.62 7.74
CA GLU A 194 20.15 18.87 8.51
C GLU A 194 18.79 19.40 8.98
N GLU A 195 17.71 18.89 8.41
CA GLU A 195 16.35 19.25 8.78
C GLU A 195 15.96 18.61 10.11
N SER A 196 15.61 19.45 11.09
CA SER A 196 15.06 18.99 12.37
C SER A 196 13.56 19.24 12.43
N THR A 197 12.86 18.39 13.18
CA THR A 197 11.44 18.57 13.48
C THR A 197 11.29 18.90 14.95
N GLY A 198 10.72 20.07 15.25
CA GLY A 198 10.45 20.47 16.63
C GLY A 198 9.50 19.47 17.29
N ARG A 199 9.68 19.21 18.58
CA ARG A 199 8.83 18.25 19.33
C ARG A 199 7.34 18.55 19.17
N ALA A 200 6.94 19.82 19.19
CA ALA A 200 5.55 20.21 19.02
C ALA A 200 4.99 19.80 17.64
N ASP A 201 5.76 20.01 16.56
CA ASP A 201 5.34 19.61 15.20
C ASP A 201 5.21 18.10 15.08
N ALA A 202 6.14 17.35 15.68
CA ALA A 202 6.12 15.90 15.67
C ALA A 202 4.89 15.34 16.39
N TRP A 203 4.54 15.91 17.55
CA TRP A 203 3.33 15.52 18.28
C TRP A 203 2.05 15.88 17.53
N VAL A 204 2.01 17.03 16.85
CA VAL A 204 0.86 17.41 16.03
C VAL A 204 0.72 16.51 14.80
N ALA A 205 1.83 16.15 14.15
CA ALA A 205 1.82 15.18 13.04
C ALA A 205 1.28 13.82 13.50
N LEU A 206 1.77 13.30 14.64
CA LEU A 206 1.29 12.04 15.20
C LEU A 206 -0.18 12.13 15.61
N GLY A 207 -0.59 13.22 16.25
CA GLY A 207 -1.99 13.45 16.63
C GLY A 207 -2.91 13.51 15.41
N ALA A 208 -2.53 14.25 14.37
CA ALA A 208 -3.28 14.33 13.12
C ALA A 208 -3.40 12.95 12.45
N PHE A 209 -2.33 12.17 12.46
CA PHE A 209 -2.32 10.80 11.93
C PHE A 209 -3.30 9.88 12.68
N LEU A 210 -3.26 9.87 14.01
CA LEU A 210 -4.14 9.04 14.84
C LEU A 210 -5.61 9.46 14.72
N VAL A 211 -5.89 10.77 14.70
CA VAL A 211 -7.25 11.29 14.53
C VAL A 211 -7.78 10.98 13.13
N ALA A 212 -6.96 11.09 12.08
CA ALA A 212 -7.36 10.75 10.73
C ALA A 212 -7.66 9.25 10.58
N PHE A 213 -6.84 8.38 11.18
CA PHE A 213 -7.10 6.94 11.21
C PHE A 213 -8.41 6.63 11.95
N ALA A 214 -8.65 7.23 13.12
CA ALA A 214 -9.89 7.07 13.86
C ALA A 214 -11.12 7.57 13.07
N ALA A 215 -10.98 8.69 12.36
CA ALA A 215 -12.04 9.23 11.50
C ALA A 215 -12.35 8.36 10.28
N ALA A 216 -11.39 7.52 9.85
CA ALA A 216 -11.57 6.59 8.75
C ALA A 216 -12.33 5.31 9.17
N VAL A 217 -12.30 4.93 10.45
CA VAL A 217 -12.93 3.69 10.98
C VAL A 217 -14.40 3.53 10.56
N PRO A 218 -15.27 4.56 10.60
CA PRO A 218 -16.66 4.43 10.19
C PRO A 218 -16.88 4.10 8.70
N PHE A 219 -15.85 4.27 7.87
CA PHE A 219 -15.86 4.06 6.41
C PHE A 219 -15.10 2.80 5.99
N MET A 220 -14.55 2.04 6.94
CA MET A 220 -13.82 0.80 6.67
C MET A 220 -14.79 -0.35 6.39
N HIS A 221 -14.47 -1.19 5.40
CA HIS A 221 -15.17 -2.44 5.14
C HIS A 221 -14.17 -3.61 5.08
N THR A 222 -13.84 -4.16 6.24
CA THR A 222 -12.95 -5.32 6.40
C THR A 222 -13.65 -6.47 7.11
N ASN A 223 -13.03 -7.65 7.07
CA ASN A 223 -13.48 -8.82 7.81
C ASN A 223 -13.48 -8.63 9.34
N LEU A 224 -12.71 -7.67 9.87
CA LEU A 224 -12.61 -7.42 11.31
C LEU A 224 -13.49 -6.25 11.76
N VAL A 225 -13.63 -5.24 10.90
CA VAL A 225 -14.35 -4.00 11.20
C VAL A 225 -15.16 -3.60 9.97
N VAL A 226 -16.48 -3.51 10.17
CA VAL A 226 -17.41 -2.90 9.23
C VAL A 226 -17.95 -1.64 9.88
N GLY A 227 -17.58 -0.49 9.34
CA GLY A 227 -18.04 0.80 9.82
C GLY A 227 -19.50 1.08 9.44
N PRO A 228 -20.25 1.84 10.25
CA PRO A 228 -21.66 2.11 9.99
C PRO A 228 -21.91 2.85 8.66
N VAL A 229 -20.97 3.69 8.22
CA VAL A 229 -21.10 4.40 6.93
C VAL A 229 -20.84 3.45 5.77
N ALA A 230 -19.81 2.61 5.87
CA ALA A 230 -19.55 1.59 4.85
C ALA A 230 -20.73 0.61 4.71
N ALA A 231 -21.34 0.19 5.82
CA ALA A 231 -22.54 -0.65 5.80
C ALA A 231 -23.74 0.06 5.14
N ALA A 232 -23.95 1.35 5.44
CA ALA A 232 -25.01 2.14 4.81
C ALA A 232 -24.76 2.38 3.30
N LEU A 233 -23.51 2.31 2.85
CA LEU A 233 -23.10 2.44 1.45
C LEU A 233 -22.91 1.08 0.77
N HIS A 234 -23.65 0.05 1.20
CA HIS A 234 -23.65 -1.27 0.57
C HIS A 234 -22.25 -1.92 0.50
N GLY A 235 -21.41 -1.69 1.51
CA GLY A 235 -20.06 -2.24 1.61
C GLY A 235 -18.99 -1.43 0.89
N ALA A 236 -19.30 -0.22 0.41
CA ALA A 236 -18.31 0.68 -0.16
C ALA A 236 -17.25 1.09 0.89
N ASP A 237 -15.99 0.78 0.62
CA ASP A 237 -14.87 1.24 1.43
C ASP A 237 -14.38 2.61 0.96
N LEU A 238 -14.49 3.63 1.82
CA LEU A 238 -14.03 4.99 1.52
C LEU A 238 -12.99 5.47 2.54
N ALA A 239 -12.50 4.57 3.40
CA ALA A 239 -11.66 4.93 4.54
C ALA A 239 -10.38 5.64 4.13
N TYR A 240 -9.77 5.26 3.01
CA TYR A 240 -8.53 5.87 2.53
C TYR A 240 -8.70 7.34 2.11
N PHE A 241 -9.80 7.68 1.42
CA PHE A 241 -10.08 9.07 1.04
C PHE A 241 -10.32 9.93 2.27
N VAL A 242 -11.14 9.43 3.20
CA VAL A 242 -11.43 10.11 4.46
C VAL A 242 -10.14 10.31 5.25
N ASN A 243 -9.31 9.29 5.36
CA ASN A 243 -8.03 9.37 6.07
C ASN A 243 -7.10 10.43 5.45
N PHE A 244 -6.95 10.43 4.12
CA PHE A 244 -6.13 11.42 3.41
C PHE A 244 -6.63 12.85 3.65
N LEU A 245 -7.94 13.07 3.48
CA LEU A 245 -8.56 14.39 3.61
C LEU A 245 -8.50 14.92 5.04
N VAL A 246 -8.79 14.08 6.04
CA VAL A 246 -8.74 14.48 7.45
C VAL A 246 -7.31 14.78 7.87
N ALA A 247 -6.34 13.93 7.53
CA ALA A 247 -4.93 14.19 7.82
C ALA A 247 -4.45 15.48 7.15
N GLY A 248 -4.81 15.68 5.88
CA GLY A 248 -4.47 16.87 5.11
C GLY A 248 -5.08 18.14 5.70
N ALA A 249 -6.34 18.10 6.11
CA ALA A 249 -7.02 19.24 6.72
C ALA A 249 -6.44 19.60 8.09
N LEU A 250 -6.21 18.60 8.97
CA LEU A 250 -5.66 18.83 10.31
C LEU A 250 -4.23 19.35 10.26
N TYR A 251 -3.35 18.65 9.54
CA TYR A 251 -1.94 19.01 9.49
C TYR A 251 -1.68 20.25 8.62
N GLY A 252 -2.37 20.36 7.48
CA GLY A 252 -2.32 21.55 6.63
C GLY A 252 -2.84 22.79 7.34
N GLY A 253 -3.97 22.68 8.05
CA GLY A 253 -4.53 23.75 8.87
C GLY A 253 -3.56 24.20 9.96
N TYR A 254 -2.91 23.25 10.65
CA TYR A 254 -1.87 23.54 11.63
C TYR A 254 -0.68 24.29 11.01
N ARG A 255 -0.17 23.84 9.86
CA ARG A 255 0.97 24.48 9.17
C ARG A 255 0.62 25.91 8.72
N ILE A 256 -0.58 26.13 8.18
CA ILE A 256 -1.06 27.47 7.79
C ILE A 256 -1.17 28.39 9.00
N TRP A 257 -1.72 27.90 10.10
CA TRP A 257 -1.85 28.68 11.33
C TRP A 257 -0.48 29.06 11.91
N ARG A 258 0.48 28.14 11.89
CA ARG A 258 1.84 28.38 12.40
C ARG A 258 2.57 29.44 11.59
N MET A 259 2.46 29.42 10.26
CA MET A 259 3.01 30.47 9.38
C MET A 259 2.48 31.86 9.69
N ARG A 260 1.20 31.97 10.02
CA ARG A 260 0.59 33.28 10.35
C ARG A 260 1.09 33.86 11.67
N ARG A 261 1.75 33.05 12.50
CA ARG A 261 2.26 33.45 13.82
C ARG A 261 3.78 33.62 13.88
N SER A 262 4.50 33.22 12.83
CA SER A 262 5.95 33.45 12.65
C SER A 262 6.18 34.72 11.84
#